data_AF-A0A0H5QSC5-F1
#
_entry.id   AF-A0A0H5QSC5-F1
#
_cell.length_a   1.000
_cell.length_b   1.000
_cell.length_c   1.000
_cell.angle_alpha   90.00
_cell.angle_beta   90.00
_cell.angle_gamma   90.00
#
_symmetry.space_group_name_H-M   'P 1'
#
loop_
_entity.id
_entity.type
_entity.pdbx_description
1 polymer ?
#
loop_
_entity_poly.entity_id
_entity_poly.type
_entity_poly.pdbx_seq_one_letter_code
_entity_poly.pdbx_strand_id
1 'polypeptide(L)'
;MSPGESNRIKEAEFSSADRSEQLPASVDDGADFSVMGKNLALLLDDLCQPISDFHIFVTNGQKLTCSRKLCLDVSVVTNSGPMKLRDHTIYVVDSSMPEALLGRPYLKQLGIDIEQQLRSLANAVCDEFDSLAPEDASELIDDVVQAFTSRLSQCTENGASSHFVKELDLLISQFHDIFRCQLGRDLRRWIHWNYG
;
A
#
# COMPACT_ATOMS: atom_id res chain seq x y z
N MET A 1 -21.31 -5.77 -20.28
CA MET A 1 -20.85 -4.77 -19.29
C MET A 1 -19.52 -5.27 -18.77
N SER A 2 -18.44 -4.59 -19.12
CA SER A 2 -17.08 -5.02 -18.79
C SER A 2 -16.77 -4.68 -17.32
N PRO A 3 -16.27 -5.62 -16.51
CA PRO A 3 -15.85 -5.35 -15.15
C PRO A 3 -14.45 -4.74 -15.20
N GLY A 4 -14.31 -3.44 -14.94
CA GLY A 4 -12.98 -2.82 -14.95
C GLY A 4 -12.90 -1.30 -15.06
N GLU A 5 -14.00 -0.55 -15.01
CA GLU A 5 -13.89 0.90 -14.79
C GLU A 5 -13.51 1.14 -13.32
N SER A 6 -12.22 0.97 -13.05
CA SER A 6 -11.57 1.46 -11.85
C SER A 6 -11.92 2.94 -11.70
N ASN A 7 -12.36 3.30 -10.49
CA ASN A 7 -12.88 4.59 -10.09
C ASN A 7 -11.74 5.64 -10.07
N ARG A 8 -11.13 5.87 -11.22
CA ARG A 8 -9.96 6.72 -11.39
C ARG A 8 -10.46 8.14 -11.57
N ILE A 9 -10.03 9.02 -10.69
CA ILE A 9 -10.16 10.47 -10.90
C ILE A 9 -9.58 10.76 -12.28
N LYS A 10 -10.37 11.40 -13.14
CA LYS A 10 -9.97 11.74 -14.51
C LYS A 10 -9.47 13.18 -14.58
N GLU A 11 -10.00 14.05 -13.75
CA GLU A 11 -9.73 15.49 -13.73
C GLU A 11 -9.73 16.01 -12.30
N ALA A 12 -8.87 16.99 -12.03
CA ALA A 12 -8.87 17.77 -10.80
C ALA A 12 -8.85 19.25 -11.15
N GLU A 13 -9.46 20.04 -10.28
CA GLU A 13 -9.43 21.49 -10.36
C GLU A 13 -8.21 21.99 -9.57
N PHE A 14 -7.33 22.74 -10.25
CA PHE A 14 -6.15 23.37 -9.70
C PHE A 14 -6.38 24.88 -9.66
N SER A 15 -6.39 25.46 -8.46
CA SER A 15 -6.82 26.85 -8.27
C SER A 15 -5.88 27.64 -7.36
N SER A 16 -5.86 28.94 -7.60
CA SER A 16 -5.30 29.99 -6.75
C SER A 16 -6.35 31.10 -6.64
N ALA A 17 -6.18 32.08 -5.73
CA ALA A 17 -7.20 33.06 -5.34
C ALA A 17 -8.06 33.63 -6.49
N ASP A 18 -7.46 33.88 -7.65
CA ASP A 18 -8.10 34.52 -8.81
C ASP A 18 -8.21 33.62 -10.05
N ARG A 19 -7.77 32.36 -9.98
CA ARG A 19 -7.65 31.49 -11.15
C ARG A 19 -7.93 30.03 -10.83
N SER A 20 -8.57 29.33 -11.76
CA SER A 20 -8.81 27.89 -11.67
C SER A 20 -8.66 27.23 -13.04
N GLU A 21 -8.02 26.08 -13.09
CA GLU A 21 -7.85 25.26 -14.29
C GLU A 21 -8.25 23.80 -13.99
N GLN A 22 -9.06 23.21 -14.85
CA GLN A 22 -9.34 21.77 -14.80
C GLN A 22 -8.30 21.03 -15.63
N LEU A 23 -7.52 20.17 -14.96
CA LEU A 23 -6.45 19.41 -15.60
C LEU A 23 -6.63 17.92 -15.34
N PRO A 24 -6.19 17.05 -16.27
CA PRO A 24 -6.15 15.63 -16.02
C PRO A 24 -5.27 15.32 -14.81
N ALA A 25 -5.78 14.52 -13.89
CA ALA A 25 -5.07 14.20 -12.66
C ALA A 25 -5.43 12.81 -12.17
N SER A 26 -4.45 12.11 -11.61
CA SER A 26 -4.64 10.83 -10.94
C SER A 26 -3.96 10.84 -9.58
N VAL A 27 -4.52 10.06 -8.65
CA VAL A 27 -3.94 9.84 -7.33
C VAL A 27 -2.92 8.72 -7.42
N ASP A 28 -1.75 8.92 -6.84
CA ASP A 28 -0.61 7.99 -6.91
C ASP A 28 0.01 7.82 -5.51
N ASP A 29 -0.24 6.68 -4.87
CA ASP A 29 0.33 6.35 -3.56
C ASP A 29 1.80 5.89 -3.65
N GLY A 30 2.28 5.53 -4.83
CA GLY A 30 3.68 5.21 -5.10
C GLY A 30 4.57 6.44 -5.25
N ALA A 31 3.98 7.63 -5.42
CA ALA A 31 4.73 8.87 -5.62
C ALA A 31 5.03 9.58 -4.28
N ASP A 32 6.32 9.84 -4.04
CA ASP A 32 6.81 10.61 -2.88
C ASP A 32 6.34 12.08 -2.91
N PHE A 33 6.09 12.60 -4.10
CA PHE A 33 5.75 14.00 -4.35
C PHE A 33 4.57 14.07 -5.32
N SER A 34 3.81 15.17 -5.23
CA SER A 34 2.89 15.50 -6.32
C SER A 34 3.64 16.19 -7.44
N VAL A 35 3.41 15.76 -8.68
CA VAL A 35 4.17 16.22 -9.84
C VAL A 35 3.26 16.47 -11.03
N MET A 36 3.64 17.43 -11.88
CA MET A 36 2.99 17.63 -13.18
C MET A 36 4.01 17.96 -14.27
N GLY A 37 3.68 17.61 -15.51
CA GLY A 37 4.51 17.91 -16.66
C GLY A 37 4.48 19.38 -17.02
N LYS A 38 5.56 19.86 -17.65
CA LYS A 38 5.67 21.26 -18.10
C LYS A 38 4.51 21.69 -19.01
N ASN A 39 3.96 20.77 -19.80
CA ASN A 39 2.83 21.03 -20.69
C ASN A 39 1.56 21.43 -19.93
N LEU A 40 1.32 20.85 -18.75
CA LEU A 40 0.20 21.21 -17.89
C LEU A 40 0.52 22.49 -17.11
N ALA A 41 1.75 22.61 -16.62
CA ALA A 41 2.20 23.79 -15.89
C ALA A 41 2.22 25.08 -16.73
N LEU A 42 2.31 24.99 -18.07
CA LEU A 42 2.18 26.15 -18.97
C LEU A 42 0.83 26.87 -18.81
N LEU A 43 -0.22 26.12 -18.48
CA LEU A 43 -1.53 26.72 -18.19
C LEU A 43 -1.55 27.45 -16.86
N LEU A 44 -0.53 27.31 -16.01
CA LEU A 44 -0.43 27.93 -14.68
C LEU A 44 0.95 28.61 -14.51
N ASP A 45 1.56 29.04 -15.60
CA ASP A 45 2.97 29.41 -15.67
C ASP A 45 3.31 30.61 -14.77
N ASP A 46 2.37 31.54 -14.65
CA ASP A 46 2.43 32.74 -13.81
C ASP A 46 2.44 32.43 -12.31
N LEU A 47 1.92 31.27 -11.90
CA LEU A 47 1.87 30.83 -10.51
C LEU A 47 3.09 30.01 -10.09
N CYS A 48 3.92 29.60 -11.05
CA CYS A 48 5.10 28.79 -10.78
C CYS A 48 6.19 29.59 -10.06
N GLN A 49 6.76 28.98 -9.03
CA GLN A 49 7.89 29.51 -8.28
C GLN A 49 9.16 28.73 -8.64
N PRO A 50 10.30 29.39 -8.92
CA PRO A 50 11.57 28.71 -9.11
C PRO A 50 12.05 28.08 -7.80
N ILE A 51 12.74 26.96 -7.91
CA ILE A 51 13.37 26.24 -6.80
C ILE A 51 14.76 25.77 -7.20
N SER A 52 15.56 25.36 -6.22
CA SER A 52 16.80 24.64 -6.51
C SER A 52 16.49 23.33 -7.21
N ASP A 53 17.21 23.06 -8.30
CA ASP A 53 17.04 21.84 -9.07
C ASP A 53 17.20 20.60 -8.20
N PHE A 54 16.21 19.71 -8.30
CA PHE A 54 16.31 18.37 -7.74
C PHE A 54 15.75 17.35 -8.74
N HIS A 55 15.98 16.09 -8.44
CA HIS A 55 15.66 15.00 -9.35
C HIS A 55 14.73 13.99 -8.70
N ILE A 56 13.76 13.53 -9.48
CA ILE A 56 12.89 12.42 -9.13
C ILE A 56 13.19 11.25 -10.06
N PHE A 57 13.06 10.04 -9.54
CA PHE A 57 13.22 8.80 -10.29
C PHE A 57 11.83 8.18 -10.47
N VAL A 58 11.45 7.96 -11.72
CA VAL A 58 10.23 7.24 -12.05
C VAL A 58 10.50 5.73 -12.15
N THR A 59 9.45 4.92 -12.20
CA THR A 59 9.51 3.45 -12.11
C THR A 59 10.37 2.77 -13.18
N ASN A 60 10.56 3.40 -14.34
CA ASN A 60 11.44 2.90 -15.41
C ASN A 60 12.93 3.28 -15.20
N GLY A 61 13.28 3.87 -14.05
CA GLY A 61 14.62 4.34 -13.73
C GLY A 61 15.00 5.69 -14.38
N GLN A 62 14.09 6.31 -15.15
CA GLN A 62 14.34 7.60 -15.76
C GLN A 62 14.41 8.70 -14.69
N LYS A 63 15.41 9.56 -14.87
CA LYS A 63 15.65 10.72 -14.02
C LYS A 63 14.94 11.93 -14.62
N LEU A 64 14.01 12.53 -13.88
CA LEU A 64 13.32 13.77 -14.26
C LEU A 64 13.82 14.92 -13.38
N THR A 65 14.09 16.06 -14.01
CA THR A 65 14.53 17.28 -13.32
C THR A 65 13.34 18.16 -12.98
N CYS A 66 13.30 18.64 -11.74
CA CYS A 66 12.34 19.62 -11.25
C CYS A 66 13.08 20.90 -10.88
N SER A 67 12.71 22.03 -11.49
CA SER A 67 13.30 23.35 -11.23
C SER A 67 12.25 24.39 -10.81
N ARG A 68 10.97 23.99 -10.80
CA ARG A 68 9.83 24.85 -10.46
C ARG A 68 8.81 24.09 -9.60
N LYS A 69 8.03 24.82 -8.83
CA LYS A 69 6.89 24.30 -8.07
C LYS A 69 5.69 25.23 -8.16
N LEU A 70 4.53 24.70 -7.83
CA LEU A 70 3.25 25.39 -7.68
C LEU A 70 2.72 25.12 -6.26
N CYS A 71 2.13 26.12 -5.62
CA CYS A 71 1.32 25.94 -4.42
C CYS A 71 -0.11 26.33 -4.77
N LEU A 72 -1.01 25.33 -4.83
CA LEU A 72 -2.37 25.50 -5.34
C LEU A 72 -3.38 24.80 -4.44
N ASP A 73 -4.59 25.33 -4.45
CA ASP A 73 -5.76 24.61 -4.00
C ASP A 73 -6.10 23.52 -5.02
N VAL A 74 -6.18 22.27 -4.60
CA VAL A 74 -6.51 21.12 -5.46
C VAL A 74 -7.85 20.54 -5.02
N SER A 75 -8.81 20.49 -5.93
CA SER A 75 -10.14 19.94 -5.69
C SER A 75 -10.41 18.76 -6.62
N VAL A 76 -10.81 17.64 -6.03
CA VAL A 76 -11.08 16.38 -6.71
C VAL A 76 -12.50 15.94 -6.39
N VAL A 77 -13.30 15.64 -7.41
CA VAL A 77 -14.63 15.07 -7.20
C VAL A 77 -14.50 13.55 -7.04
N THR A 78 -15.00 13.04 -5.91
CA THR A 78 -15.07 11.59 -5.63
C THR A 78 -16.53 11.15 -5.49
N ASN A 79 -16.77 9.83 -5.48
CA ASN A 79 -18.10 9.27 -5.22
C ASN A 79 -18.68 9.67 -3.85
N SER A 80 -17.81 10.04 -2.90
CA SER A 80 -18.19 10.49 -1.56
C SER A 80 -18.35 12.02 -1.47
N GLY A 81 -18.19 12.74 -2.59
CA GLY A 81 -18.26 14.19 -2.67
C GLY A 81 -16.93 14.84 -3.09
N PRO A 82 -16.93 16.17 -3.28
CA PRO A 82 -15.72 16.93 -3.60
C PRO A 82 -14.77 16.97 -2.41
N MET A 83 -13.51 16.65 -2.65
CA MET A 83 -12.41 16.76 -1.70
C MET A 83 -11.53 17.93 -2.15
N LYS A 84 -11.46 18.98 -1.33
CA LYS A 84 -10.62 20.15 -1.59
C LYS A 84 -9.50 20.24 -0.58
N LEU A 85 -8.27 20.32 -1.08
CA LEU A 85 -7.07 20.57 -0.30
C LEU A 85 -6.52 21.95 -0.65
N ARG A 86 -6.07 22.70 0.37
CA ARG A 86 -5.51 24.04 0.19
C ARG A 86 -3.99 24.03 0.23
N ASP A 87 -3.38 24.99 -0.46
CA ASP A 87 -1.94 25.24 -0.44
C ASP A 87 -1.06 24.00 -0.73
N HIS A 88 -1.54 23.13 -1.61
CA HIS A 88 -0.87 21.88 -1.94
C HIS A 88 0.33 22.12 -2.87
N THR A 89 1.48 21.56 -2.52
CA THR A 89 2.72 21.72 -3.30
C THR A 89 2.80 20.69 -4.42
N ILE A 90 2.98 21.16 -5.65
CA ILE A 90 3.15 20.34 -6.86
C ILE A 90 4.44 20.74 -7.54
N TYR A 91 5.30 19.76 -7.85
CA TYR A 91 6.55 20.02 -8.55
C TYR A 91 6.38 19.89 -10.06
N VAL A 92 7.04 20.76 -10.81
CA VAL A 92 6.98 20.76 -12.27
C VAL A 92 8.21 20.04 -12.80
N VAL A 93 7.98 18.94 -13.52
CA VAL A 93 9.05 18.21 -14.21
C VAL A 93 9.30 18.81 -15.59
N ASP A 94 10.56 18.88 -16.01
CA ASP A 94 10.94 19.29 -17.38
C ASP A 94 10.70 18.16 -18.40
N SER A 95 9.49 17.61 -18.40
CA SER A 95 9.03 16.58 -19.31
C SER A 95 7.53 16.72 -19.51
N SER A 96 7.03 16.28 -20.66
CA SER A 96 5.59 16.28 -20.93
C SER A 96 4.94 15.12 -20.19
N MET A 97 3.83 15.37 -19.50
CA MET A 97 3.03 14.35 -18.81
C MET A 97 1.57 14.46 -19.25
N PRO A 98 0.88 13.32 -19.44
CA PRO A 98 -0.53 13.31 -19.84
C PRO A 98 -1.46 13.78 -18.72
N GLU A 99 -1.06 13.59 -17.46
CA GLU A 99 -1.84 13.94 -16.27
C GLU A 99 -0.91 14.37 -15.13
N ALA A 100 -1.44 15.14 -14.17
CA ALA A 100 -0.78 15.42 -12.91
C ALA A 100 -0.92 14.23 -11.95
N LEU A 101 0.16 13.89 -11.26
CA LEU A 101 0.17 12.82 -10.26
C LEU A 101 0.07 13.43 -8.86
N LEU A 102 -0.99 13.11 -8.14
CA LEU A 102 -1.25 13.54 -6.78
C LEU A 102 -0.67 12.50 -5.81
N GLY A 103 0.58 12.74 -5.42
CA GLY A 103 1.39 11.85 -4.60
C GLY A 103 0.94 11.72 -3.14
N ARG A 104 1.70 10.94 -2.35
CA ARG A 104 1.45 10.71 -0.91
C ARG A 104 1.21 11.98 -0.08
N PRO A 105 1.90 13.12 -0.30
CA PRO A 105 1.61 14.33 0.48
C PRO A 105 0.15 14.81 0.32
N TYR A 106 -0.43 14.69 -0.87
CA TYR A 106 -1.83 15.02 -1.14
C TYR A 106 -2.75 14.11 -0.33
N LEU A 107 -2.51 12.79 -0.43
CA LEU A 107 -3.31 11.76 0.24
C LEU A 107 -3.29 11.92 1.76
N LYS A 108 -2.11 12.14 2.35
CA LYS A 108 -1.95 12.34 3.79
C LYS A 108 -2.70 13.57 4.29
N GLN A 109 -2.66 14.67 3.55
CA GLN A 109 -3.37 15.89 3.95
C GLN A 109 -4.90 15.75 3.84
N LEU A 110 -5.40 14.84 3.00
CA LEU A 110 -6.81 14.45 2.99
C LEU A 110 -7.21 13.51 4.15
N GLY A 111 -6.28 13.19 5.05
CA GLY A 111 -6.50 12.20 6.13
C GLY A 111 -6.46 10.75 5.63
N ILE A 112 -6.09 10.53 4.36
CA ILE A 112 -5.88 9.23 3.75
C ILE A 112 -4.41 8.86 3.98
N ASP A 113 -4.05 8.62 5.23
CA ASP A 113 -2.76 8.01 5.56
C ASP A 113 -2.95 6.49 5.67
N ILE A 114 -2.96 5.82 4.52
CA ILE A 114 -3.16 4.35 4.44
C ILE A 114 -2.08 3.63 5.27
N GLU A 115 -0.83 4.12 5.27
CA GLU A 115 0.24 3.53 6.08
C GLU A 115 -0.06 3.68 7.58
N GLN A 116 -0.48 4.87 8.03
CA GLN A 116 -0.82 5.09 9.44
C GLN A 116 -2.11 4.37 9.84
N GLN A 117 -3.11 4.28 8.98
CA GLN A 117 -4.34 3.51 9.22
C GLN A 117 -4.05 2.02 9.31
N LEU A 118 -3.21 1.48 8.42
CA LEU A 118 -2.74 0.09 8.49
C LEU A 118 -1.86 -0.16 9.71
N ARG A 119 -1.00 0.80 10.09
CA ARG A 119 -0.19 0.73 11.33
C ARG A 119 -1.07 0.80 12.57
N SER A 120 -2.08 1.67 12.59
CA SER A 120 -3.01 1.80 13.72
C SER A 120 -3.87 0.54 13.86
N LEU A 121 -4.32 -0.04 12.74
CA LEU A 121 -5.00 -1.33 12.73
C LEU A 121 -4.06 -2.45 13.21
N ALA A 122 -2.80 -2.44 12.80
CA ALA A 122 -1.81 -3.40 13.28
C ALA A 122 -1.52 -3.25 14.78
N ASN A 123 -1.46 -2.02 15.30
CA ASN A 123 -1.18 -1.74 16.70
C ASN A 123 -2.37 -2.03 17.61
N ALA A 124 -3.59 -1.67 17.20
CA ALA A 124 -4.82 -2.00 17.95
C ALA A 124 -5.00 -3.52 18.08
N VAL A 125 -4.63 -4.27 17.05
CA VAL A 125 -4.60 -5.74 17.09
C VAL A 125 -3.53 -6.22 18.08
N CYS A 126 -2.33 -5.62 18.11
CA CYS A 126 -1.29 -5.97 19.08
C CYS A 126 -1.70 -5.75 20.55
N ASP A 127 -2.40 -4.66 20.86
CA ASP A 127 -2.83 -4.34 22.24
C ASP A 127 -3.91 -5.32 22.76
N GLU A 128 -4.76 -5.86 21.88
CA GLU A 128 -5.71 -6.94 22.23
C GLU A 128 -5.01 -8.28 22.51
N PHE A 129 -3.86 -8.55 21.87
CA PHE A 129 -3.10 -9.80 22.05
C PHE A 129 -2.24 -9.82 23.32
N ASP A 130 -1.71 -8.68 23.76
CA ASP A 130 -0.90 -8.59 25.00
C ASP A 130 -1.76 -8.76 26.28
N SER A 131 -3.09 -8.82 26.12
CA SER A 131 -4.06 -9.08 27.18
C SER A 131 -4.44 -10.57 27.32
N LEU A 132 -3.95 -11.46 26.45
CA LEU A 132 -4.20 -12.89 26.56
C LEU A 132 -3.21 -13.53 27.54
N ALA A 133 -3.74 -14.09 28.61
CA ALA A 133 -2.95 -14.81 29.60
C ALA A 133 -2.30 -16.05 28.95
N PRO A 134 -1.10 -16.46 29.39
CA PRO A 134 -0.32 -17.57 28.81
C PRO A 134 -1.01 -18.96 28.85
N GLU A 135 -2.21 -19.06 29.41
CA GLU A 135 -2.98 -20.31 29.52
C GLU A 135 -3.67 -20.68 28.19
N ASP A 136 -3.97 -19.71 27.31
CA ASP A 136 -4.69 -19.92 26.04
C ASP A 136 -3.78 -20.40 24.87
N ALA A 137 -2.47 -20.38 25.04
CA ALA A 137 -1.52 -20.79 23.99
C ALA A 137 -1.44 -22.32 23.82
N SER A 138 -1.81 -23.10 24.84
CA SER A 138 -1.72 -24.56 24.81
C SER A 138 -2.87 -25.21 24.04
N GLU A 139 -4.07 -24.63 24.07
CA GLU A 139 -5.25 -25.17 23.36
C GLU A 139 -5.11 -25.07 21.84
N LEU A 140 -4.42 -24.02 21.36
CA LEU A 140 -4.21 -23.78 19.92
C LEU A 140 -3.28 -24.79 19.23
N ILE A 141 -2.41 -25.46 19.97
CA ILE A 141 -1.45 -26.44 19.42
C ILE A 141 -2.14 -27.80 19.21
N ASP A 142 -3.02 -28.20 20.12
CA ASP A 142 -3.74 -29.48 20.05
C ASP A 142 -4.73 -29.52 18.86
N ASP A 143 -5.37 -28.39 18.56
CA ASP A 143 -6.29 -28.25 17.42
C ASP A 143 -5.60 -28.43 16.06
N VAL A 144 -4.35 -28.00 15.94
CA VAL A 144 -3.56 -28.15 14.70
C VAL A 144 -3.20 -29.60 14.48
N VAL A 145 -2.68 -30.26 15.51
CA VAL A 145 -2.32 -31.68 15.44
C VAL A 145 -3.55 -32.51 15.08
N GLN A 146 -4.70 -32.27 15.72
CA GLN A 146 -5.94 -33.00 15.45
C GLN A 146 -6.43 -32.82 14.00
N ALA A 147 -6.37 -31.60 13.45
CA ALA A 147 -6.75 -31.34 12.06
C ALA A 147 -5.82 -32.03 11.05
N PHE A 148 -4.51 -32.10 11.34
CA PHE A 148 -3.56 -32.82 10.49
C PHE A 148 -3.76 -34.33 10.55
N THR A 149 -3.95 -34.89 11.74
CA THR A 149 -4.23 -36.33 11.89
C THR A 149 -5.48 -36.74 11.11
N SER A 150 -6.55 -35.94 11.19
CA SER A 150 -7.78 -36.20 10.43
C SER A 150 -7.56 -36.18 8.91
N ARG A 151 -6.76 -35.25 8.40
CA ARG A 151 -6.44 -35.16 6.96
C ARG A 151 -5.52 -36.29 6.48
N LEU A 152 -4.56 -36.73 7.29
CA LEU A 152 -3.69 -37.86 6.96
C LEU A 152 -4.47 -39.18 6.87
N SER A 153 -5.45 -39.38 7.76
CA SER A 153 -6.38 -40.50 7.68
C SER A 153 -7.17 -40.49 6.38
N GLN A 154 -7.71 -39.32 5.98
CA GLN A 154 -8.42 -39.18 4.70
C GLN A 154 -7.53 -39.42 3.47
N CYS A 155 -6.26 -38.99 3.49
CA CYS A 155 -5.33 -39.27 2.39
C CYS A 155 -5.07 -40.78 2.23
N THR A 156 -4.97 -41.50 3.35
CA THR A 156 -4.80 -42.96 3.34
C THR A 156 -6.03 -43.67 2.77
N GLU A 157 -7.23 -43.22 3.17
CA GLU A 157 -8.50 -43.73 2.64
C GLU A 157 -8.67 -43.43 1.14
N ASN A 158 -8.14 -42.30 0.67
CA ASN A 158 -8.13 -41.92 -0.75
C ASN A 158 -6.99 -42.55 -1.56
N GLY A 159 -6.30 -43.56 -1.03
CA GLY A 159 -5.33 -44.37 -1.76
C GLY A 159 -3.91 -43.83 -1.81
N ALA A 160 -3.54 -42.89 -0.93
CA ALA A 160 -2.16 -42.44 -0.80
C ALA A 160 -1.24 -43.59 -0.33
N SER A 161 -0.02 -43.63 -0.84
CA SER A 161 0.94 -44.68 -0.46
C SER A 161 1.39 -44.51 0.99
N SER A 162 1.60 -45.62 1.69
CA SER A 162 2.05 -45.61 3.09
C SER A 162 3.43 -44.95 3.28
N HIS A 163 4.26 -44.94 2.23
CA HIS A 163 5.52 -44.21 2.20
C HIS A 163 5.30 -42.69 2.23
N PHE A 164 4.38 -42.18 1.39
CA PHE A 164 4.05 -40.77 1.31
C PHE A 164 3.43 -40.24 2.61
N VAL A 165 2.54 -41.02 3.23
CA VAL A 165 1.90 -40.65 4.51
C VAL A 165 2.94 -40.58 5.64
N LYS A 166 3.89 -41.53 5.68
CA LYS A 166 4.97 -41.52 6.69
C LYS A 166 5.95 -40.35 6.53
N GLU A 167 6.31 -40.01 5.30
CA GLU A 167 7.16 -38.84 5.06
C GLU A 167 6.45 -37.54 5.44
N LEU A 168 5.15 -37.44 5.15
CA LEU A 168 4.36 -36.27 5.49
C LEU A 168 4.18 -36.11 7.01
N ASP A 169 3.98 -37.21 7.74
CA ASP A 169 3.89 -37.23 9.20
C ASP A 169 5.21 -36.80 9.88
N LEU A 170 6.36 -37.27 9.36
CA LEU A 170 7.68 -36.83 9.80
C LEU A 170 7.91 -35.34 9.56
N LEU A 171 7.47 -34.83 8.41
CA LEU A 171 7.65 -33.43 8.03
C LEU A 171 6.78 -32.50 8.89
N ILE A 172 5.56 -32.92 9.22
CA ILE A 172 4.67 -32.18 10.13
C ILE A 172 5.23 -32.18 11.56
N SER A 173 5.74 -33.31 12.02
CA SER A 173 6.37 -33.42 13.35
C SER A 173 7.64 -32.55 13.46
N GLN A 174 8.43 -32.46 12.39
CA GLN A 174 9.65 -31.68 12.35
C GLN A 174 9.40 -30.16 12.27
N PHE A 175 8.32 -29.73 11.62
CA PHE A 175 8.01 -28.32 11.36
C PHE A 175 6.65 -27.87 11.93
N HIS A 176 6.28 -28.37 13.11
CA HIS A 176 4.97 -28.12 13.74
C HIS A 176 4.65 -26.62 13.93
N ASP A 177 5.67 -25.78 14.07
CA ASP A 177 5.58 -24.34 14.31
C ASP A 177 5.18 -23.52 13.07
N ILE A 178 5.24 -24.13 11.88
CA ILE A 178 4.89 -23.50 10.60
C ILE A 178 3.40 -23.68 10.28
N PHE A 179 2.77 -24.73 10.81
CA PHE A 179 1.40 -25.09 10.44
C PHE A 179 0.34 -24.47 11.37
N ARG A 180 -0.78 -24.00 10.80
CA ARG A 180 -1.90 -23.38 11.55
C ARG A 180 -3.25 -23.75 10.94
N CYS A 181 -4.28 -23.94 11.78
CA CYS A 181 -5.65 -24.27 11.35
C CYS A 181 -6.43 -23.08 10.78
N GLN A 182 -6.10 -21.87 11.21
CA GLN A 182 -6.65 -20.62 10.69
C GLN A 182 -5.50 -19.65 10.36
N LEU A 183 -5.60 -18.94 9.25
CA LEU A 183 -4.62 -17.93 8.86
C LEU A 183 -4.87 -16.64 9.65
N GLY A 184 -4.11 -16.46 10.73
CA GLY A 184 -3.76 -15.15 11.32
C GLY A 184 -2.33 -14.77 10.94
N ARG A 185 -1.93 -13.50 11.08
CA ARG A 185 -0.60 -13.02 10.65
C ARG A 185 0.55 -13.84 11.24
N ASP A 186 1.57 -14.10 10.44
CA ASP A 186 2.78 -14.82 10.85
C ASP A 186 3.51 -14.09 11.98
N LEU A 187 3.72 -14.79 13.10
CA LEU A 187 4.70 -14.39 14.12
C LEU A 187 6.06 -14.24 13.44
N ARG A 188 6.66 -13.05 13.54
CA ARG A 188 8.02 -12.78 13.07
C ARG A 188 9.03 -13.59 13.92
N ARG A 189 9.28 -14.85 13.56
CA ARG A 189 10.51 -15.54 13.98
C ARG A 189 11.65 -14.99 13.15
N TRP A 190 12.41 -14.07 13.75
CA TRP A 190 13.71 -13.65 13.24
C TRP A 190 14.64 -14.86 13.24
N ILE A 191 15.00 -15.34 12.04
CA ILE A 191 16.13 -16.25 11.87
C ILE A 191 17.39 -15.41 12.08
N HIS A 192 18.00 -15.50 13.26
CA HIS A 192 19.36 -15.03 13.47
C HIS A 192 20.32 -15.97 12.73
N TRP A 193 20.88 -15.51 11.61
CA TRP A 193 22.15 -16.06 11.12
C TRP A 193 23.26 -15.56 12.04
N ASN A 194 23.72 -16.41 12.96
CA ASN A 194 24.99 -16.18 13.65
C ASN A 194 26.12 -16.50 12.68
N TYR A 195 26.80 -15.47 12.19
CA TYR A 195 28.16 -15.63 11.67
C TYR A 195 29.12 -15.76 12.85
N GLY A 196 29.67 -16.96 13.00
CA GLY A 196 30.92 -17.24 13.70
C GLY A 196 31.93 -17.78 12.71
#